data_AF-A0A1M3KU69-F1
#
_entry.id   AF-A0A1M3KU69-F1
#
_cell.length_a   1.000
_cell.length_b   1.000
_cell.length_c   1.000
_cell.angle_alpha   90.00
_cell.angle_beta   90.00
_cell.angle_gamma   90.00
#
_symmetry.space_group_name_H-M   'P 1'
#
loop_
_entity.id
_entity.type
_entity.pdbx_description
1 polymer ?
#
loop_
_entity_poly.entity_id
_entity_poly.type
_entity_poly.pdbx_seq_one_letter_code
_entity_poly.pdbx_strand_id
1 'polypeptide(L)'
;MPIEQVQAINSAPFRLFGFYWDYGGFAGFESGALSNLPGGCVLNLRFAPTREDLSEAVTNAISGDTELPSDMAEVLQAKVAVREVNLGYVYPEALGEGGEDAAAE
;
A
#
# COMPACT_ATOMS: atom_id res chain seq x y z
N MET A 1 -9.50 -5.47 6.59
CA MET A 1 -8.96 -4.58 7.65
C MET A 1 -9.18 -3.14 7.21
N PRO A 2 -9.92 -2.31 7.97
CA PRO A 2 -10.17 -0.90 7.62
C PRO A 2 -8.88 -0.07 7.61
N ILE A 3 -8.83 0.97 6.78
CA ILE A 3 -7.68 1.87 6.66
C ILE A 3 -7.35 2.56 8.00
N GLU A 4 -8.35 2.87 8.81
CA GLU A 4 -8.20 3.50 10.13
C GLU A 4 -7.45 2.58 11.11
N GLN A 5 -7.66 1.26 11.00
CA GLN A 5 -6.92 0.29 11.80
C GLN A 5 -5.45 0.23 11.38
N VAL A 6 -5.16 0.34 10.07
CA VAL A 6 -3.79 0.39 9.57
C VAL A 6 -3.09 1.67 10.02
N GLN A 7 -3.78 2.82 9.99
CA GLN A 7 -3.26 4.09 10.52
C GLN A 7 -2.90 3.98 12.00
N ALA A 8 -3.77 3.35 12.79
CA ALA A 8 -3.52 3.12 14.21
C ALA A 8 -2.30 2.21 14.44
N ILE A 9 -2.17 1.12 13.68
CA ILE A 9 -0.99 0.24 13.73
C ILE A 9 0.26 1.02 13.33
N ASN A 10 0.21 1.79 12.25
CA ASN A 10 1.33 2.59 11.77
C ASN A 10 1.67 3.76 12.72
N SER A 11 0.74 4.15 13.59
CA SER A 11 0.83 5.33 14.46
C SER A 11 1.01 6.66 13.69
N ALA A 12 0.65 6.68 12.41
CA ALA A 12 0.70 7.86 11.54
C ALA A 12 -0.16 7.65 10.28
N PRO A 13 -0.77 8.71 9.71
CA PRO A 13 -1.28 8.68 8.34
C PRO A 13 -0.15 8.34 7.36
N PHE A 14 -0.50 7.65 6.28
CA PHE A 14 0.39 7.31 5.18
C PHE A 14 -0.21 7.74 3.84
N ARG A 15 0.55 7.58 2.77
CA ARG A 15 0.14 7.89 1.40
C ARG A 15 -0.30 6.62 0.69
N LEU A 16 -1.32 6.73 -0.15
CA LEU A 16 -1.76 5.68 -1.05
C LEU A 16 -2.11 6.25 -2.41
N PHE A 17 -1.97 5.46 -3.47
CA PHE A 17 -2.48 5.85 -4.77
C PHE A 17 -4.01 5.84 -4.80
N GLY A 18 -4.58 6.74 -5.60
CA GLY A 18 -6.01 6.81 -5.90
C GLY A 18 -6.53 5.51 -6.54
N PHE A 19 -7.84 5.40 -6.72
CA PHE A 19 -8.51 4.15 -7.08
C PHE A 19 -8.96 4.12 -8.54
N TYR A 20 -9.53 2.97 -8.94
CA TYR A 20 -10.13 2.73 -10.26
C TYR A 20 -9.15 2.77 -11.44
N TRP A 21 -7.89 2.42 -11.18
CA TRP A 21 -6.86 2.11 -12.17
C TRP A 21 -6.04 0.92 -11.71
N ASP A 22 -5.20 0.39 -12.59
CA ASP A 22 -4.47 -0.86 -12.40
C ASP A 22 -3.52 -0.82 -11.20
N TYR A 23 -2.88 0.31 -10.88
CA TYR A 23 -2.05 0.50 -9.67
C TYR A 23 -2.81 1.10 -8.48
N GLY A 24 -4.13 1.21 -8.56
CA GLY A 24 -4.89 1.94 -7.57
C GLY A 24 -4.92 1.33 -6.17
N GLY A 25 -4.90 2.18 -5.16
CA GLY A 25 -4.95 1.80 -3.75
C GLY A 25 -3.66 1.22 -3.18
N PHE A 26 -2.55 1.20 -3.94
CA PHE A 26 -1.24 0.79 -3.40
C PHE A 26 -0.74 1.79 -2.36
N ALA A 27 -0.14 1.28 -1.29
CA ALA A 27 0.46 2.06 -0.22
C ALA A 27 1.76 1.39 0.27
N GLY A 28 2.81 2.20 0.35
CA GLY A 28 4.04 1.91 1.09
C GLY A 28 4.13 2.77 2.35
N PHE A 29 5.08 2.44 3.23
CA PHE A 29 5.26 3.14 4.49
C PHE A 29 6.67 3.74 4.58
N GLU A 30 6.77 5.06 4.47
CA GLU A 30 8.03 5.79 4.61
C GLU A 30 8.32 6.18 6.06
N SER A 31 7.28 6.24 6.89
CA SER A 31 7.36 6.56 8.32
C SER A 31 6.32 5.79 9.13
N GLY A 32 6.47 5.79 10.46
CA GLY A 32 5.61 5.08 11.39
C GLY A 32 6.09 3.67 11.70
N ALA A 33 5.29 2.91 12.45
CA ALA A 33 5.66 1.58 12.92
C ALA A 33 5.79 0.55 11.78
N LEU A 34 5.18 0.80 10.61
CA LEU A 34 5.22 -0.11 9.47
C LEU A 34 6.37 0.20 8.49
N SER A 35 7.12 1.28 8.67
CA SER A 35 8.23 1.64 7.78
C SER A 35 9.55 0.92 8.07
N ASN A 36 9.68 0.26 9.22
CA ASN A 36 10.90 -0.44 9.61
C ASN A 36 10.58 -1.76 10.34
N LEU A 37 10.13 -2.76 9.58
CA LEU A 37 9.77 -4.06 10.13
C LEU A 37 11.01 -4.94 10.38
N PRO A 38 10.98 -5.81 11.41
CA PRO A 38 12.10 -6.71 11.70
C PRO A 38 12.48 -7.60 10.52
N GLY A 39 13.77 -7.91 10.39
CA GLY A 39 14.27 -8.85 9.38
C GLY A 39 14.36 -8.29 7.96
N GLY A 40 14.36 -6.97 7.79
CA GLY A 40 14.45 -6.33 6.47
C GLY A 40 13.18 -6.51 5.62
N CYS A 41 12.06 -6.80 6.27
CA CYS A 41 10.76 -6.94 5.62
C CYS A 41 10.26 -5.56 5.15
N VAL A 42 9.85 -5.48 3.89
CA VAL A 42 9.18 -4.33 3.30
C VAL A 42 7.71 -4.69 3.10
N LEU A 43 6.82 -3.98 3.80
CA LEU A 43 5.38 -4.17 3.68
C LEU A 43 4.80 -3.17 2.66
N ASN A 44 4.07 -3.69 1.69
CA ASN A 44 3.20 -2.91 0.82
C ASN A 44 1.77 -3.45 0.94
N LEU A 45 0.79 -2.55 1.04
CA LEU A 45 -0.61 -2.92 1.08
C LEU A 45 -1.30 -2.42 -0.18
N ARG A 46 -2.31 -3.16 -0.66
CA ARG A 46 -3.29 -2.63 -1.60
C ARG A 46 -4.62 -2.51 -0.90
N PHE A 47 -5.25 -1.36 -1.09
CA PHE A 47 -6.55 -1.02 -0.55
C PHE A 47 -7.61 -0.95 -1.65
N ALA A 48 -8.87 -1.14 -1.27
CA ALA A 48 -10.03 -0.92 -2.14
C ALA A 48 -11.17 -0.24 -1.36
N PRO A 49 -11.95 0.66 -1.97
CA PRO A 49 -13.22 1.12 -1.43
C PRO A 49 -14.16 -0.06 -1.22
N THR A 50 -14.84 -0.12 -0.07
CA THR A 50 -15.86 -1.17 0.19
C THR A 50 -17.28 -0.63 0.18
N ARG A 51 -17.43 0.69 0.05
CA ARG A 51 -18.74 1.34 -0.03
C ARG A 51 -19.15 1.50 -1.49
N GLU A 52 -20.33 1.01 -1.84
CA GLU A 52 -20.85 1.02 -3.22
C GLU A 52 -21.68 2.27 -3.55
N ASP A 53 -22.26 2.94 -2.54
CA ASP A 53 -23.15 4.10 -2.67
C ASP A 53 -22.42 5.44 -2.50
N LEU A 54 -21.24 5.59 -3.11
CA LEU A 54 -20.48 6.83 -3.06
C LEU A 54 -21.08 7.90 -3.98
N SER A 55 -21.06 9.15 -3.52
CA SER A 55 -21.39 10.27 -4.40
C SER A 55 -20.34 10.39 -5.51
N GLU A 56 -20.74 10.98 -6.63
CA GLU A 56 -19.81 11.25 -7.74
C GLU A 56 -18.64 12.14 -7.29
N ALA A 57 -18.90 13.12 -6.42
CA ALA A 57 -17.85 13.98 -5.87
C ALA A 57 -16.80 13.20 -5.07
N VAL A 58 -17.21 12.29 -4.19
CA VAL A 58 -16.28 11.44 -3.41
C VAL A 58 -15.54 10.48 -4.33
N THR A 59 -16.25 9.87 -5.28
CA THR A 59 -15.67 8.95 -6.26
C THR A 59 -14.57 9.66 -7.07
N ASN A 60 -14.86 10.84 -7.62
CA ASN A 60 -13.91 11.61 -8.41
C ASN A 60 -12.71 12.07 -7.59
N ALA A 61 -12.91 12.47 -6.33
CA ALA A 61 -11.85 12.95 -5.46
C ALA A 61 -10.79 11.88 -5.12
N ILE A 62 -11.17 10.60 -5.12
CA ILE A 62 -10.27 9.50 -4.80
C ILE A 62 -9.80 8.71 -6.04
N SER A 63 -10.21 9.11 -7.25
CA SER A 63 -9.94 8.35 -8.49
C SER A 63 -8.65 8.76 -9.18
N GLY A 64 -8.05 7.79 -9.89
CA GLY A 64 -6.97 8.01 -10.84
C GLY A 64 -5.56 7.94 -10.25
N ASP A 65 -4.59 8.23 -11.12
CA ASP A 65 -3.16 8.26 -10.81
C ASP A 65 -2.81 9.54 -10.03
N THR A 66 -3.16 9.52 -8.76
CA THR A 66 -2.88 10.59 -7.80
C THR A 66 -2.50 9.98 -6.47
N GLU A 67 -1.72 10.69 -5.67
CA GLU A 67 -1.46 10.27 -4.30
C GLU A 67 -2.40 10.96 -3.31
N LEU A 68 -3.00 10.17 -2.45
CA LEU A 68 -3.97 10.60 -1.46
C LEU A 68 -3.40 10.42 -0.05
N PRO A 69 -3.74 11.31 0.91
CA PRO A 69 -3.57 11.02 2.33
C PRO A 69 -4.54 9.93 2.75
N SER A 70 -4.08 8.94 3.51
CA SER A 70 -4.95 7.87 4.05
C SER A 70 -6.08 8.41 4.94
N ASP A 71 -5.91 9.57 5.55
CA ASP A 71 -6.85 10.25 6.45
C ASP A 71 -7.69 11.33 5.74
N MET A 72 -7.58 11.43 4.41
CA MET A 72 -8.45 12.28 3.60
C MET A 72 -9.92 11.91 3.83
N ALA A 73 -10.78 12.92 4.01
CA ALA A 73 -12.18 12.70 4.37
C ALA A 73 -12.93 11.81 3.37
N GLU A 74 -12.64 11.96 2.08
CA GLU A 74 -13.22 11.18 0.99
C GLU A 74 -12.75 9.72 1.02
N VAL A 75 -11.48 9.46 1.38
CA VAL A 75 -10.94 8.11 1.60
C VAL A 75 -11.65 7.42 2.77
N LEU A 76 -11.88 8.13 3.88
CA LEU A 76 -12.61 7.61 5.03
C LEU A 76 -14.10 7.37 4.74
N GLN A 77 -14.72 8.24 3.94
CA GLN A 77 -16.10 8.07 3.46
C GLN A 77 -16.27 6.84 2.56
N ALA A 78 -15.24 6.51 1.78
CA ALA A 78 -15.16 5.34 0.90
C ALA A 78 -15.01 4.00 1.62
N LYS A 79 -14.84 4.02 2.96
CA LYS A 79 -14.68 2.81 3.80
C LYS A 79 -13.61 1.88 3.25
N VAL A 80 -12.47 2.48 2.91
CA VAL A 80 -11.35 1.78 2.28
C VAL A 80 -10.80 0.69 3.21
N ALA A 81 -10.54 -0.49 2.66
CA ALA A 81 -10.00 -1.64 3.40
C ALA A 81 -8.90 -2.37 2.62
N VAL A 82 -8.00 -3.03 3.36
CA VAL A 82 -6.94 -3.86 2.81
C VAL A 82 -7.54 -4.99 1.96
N ARG A 83 -7.10 -5.07 0.70
CA ARG A 83 -7.46 -6.09 -0.28
C ARG A 83 -6.32 -7.08 -0.55
N GLU A 84 -5.08 -6.62 -0.48
CA GLU A 84 -3.88 -7.43 -0.69
C GLU A 84 -2.76 -7.01 0.26
N VAL A 85 -1.92 -7.99 0.60
CA VAL A 85 -0.74 -7.81 1.44
C VAL A 85 0.45 -8.33 0.64
N ASN A 86 1.43 -7.45 0.40
CA ASN A 86 2.65 -7.78 -0.30
C ASN A 86 3.82 -7.64 0.68
N LEU A 87 4.61 -8.70 0.80
CA LEU A 87 5.81 -8.75 1.64
C LEU A 87 7.02 -8.90 0.73
N GLY A 88 7.93 -7.94 0.80
CA GLY A 88 9.23 -8.01 0.17
C GLY A 88 10.33 -8.19 1.21
N TYR A 89 11.45 -8.76 0.81
CA TYR A 89 12.67 -8.78 1.58
C TYR A 89 13.80 -8.32 0.67
N VAL A 90 14.74 -7.56 1.23
CA VAL A 90 15.96 -7.22 0.52
C VAL A 90 16.70 -8.53 0.21
N TYR A 91 17.17 -8.66 -1.03
CA TYR A 91 17.93 -9.83 -1.44
C TYR A 91 19.18 -9.96 -0.54
N PRO A 92 19.43 -11.12 0.10
CA PRO A 92 20.56 -11.25 1.01
C PRO A 92 21.88 -11.16 0.25
N GLU A 93 22.77 -10.23 0.63
CA GLU A 93 24.11 -10.13 0.04
C GLU A 93 24.89 -11.46 0.14
N ALA A 94 24.66 -12.23 1.20
CA ALA A 94 25.29 -13.54 1.42
C ALA A 94 24.93 -14.60 0.35
N LEU A 95 23.87 -14.38 -0.43
CA LEU A 95 23.50 -15.24 -1.56
C LEU A 95 24.16 -14.80 -2.89
N GLY A 96 24.87 -13.65 -2.89
CA GLY A 96 25.53 -13.06 -4.06
C GLY A 96 24.55 -12.52 -5.11
N GLU A 97 25.01 -11.64 -6.02
CA GLU A 97 24.20 -11.28 -7.19
C GLU A 97 24.09 -12.49 -8.12
N GLY A 98 23.03 -13.31 -7.98
CA GLY A 98 22.94 -14.56 -8.71
C GLY A 98 22.67 -14.38 -10.20
N GLY A 99 23.42 -15.09 -11.07
CA GLY A 99 22.73 -15.93 -12.05
C GLY A 99 23.20 -16.04 -13.51
N GLU A 100 24.42 -15.68 -13.92
CA GLU A 100 24.83 -15.84 -15.34
C GLU A 100 25.73 -17.07 -15.64
N ASP A 101 26.38 -17.68 -14.64
CA ASP A 101 27.38 -18.77 -14.88
C ASP A 101 26.93 -20.20 -14.51
N ALA A 102 25.65 -20.42 -14.19
CA ALA A 102 25.16 -21.77 -13.87
C ALA A 102 24.79 -22.63 -15.10
N ALA A 103 25.07 -22.16 -16.32
CA ALA A 103 24.76 -22.85 -17.57
C ALA A 103 25.94 -22.81 -18.56
N ALA A 104 27.06 -23.42 -18.21
CA ALA A 104 28.03 -23.89 -19.19
C ALA A 104 28.60 -25.24 -18.71
N GLU A 105 28.20 -26.29 -19.42
CA GLU A 105 28.84 -27.61 -19.38
C GLU A 105 30.29 -27.55 -19.89
#